data_AF-J1IY78-F1
#
_entry.id   AF-J1IY78-F1
#
_cell.length_a   1.000
_cell.length_b   1.000
_cell.length_c   1.000
_cell.angle_alpha   90.00
_cell.angle_beta   90.00
_cell.angle_gamma   90.00
#
_symmetry.space_group_name_H-M   'P 1'
#
loop_
_entity.id
_entity.type
_entity.pdbx_description
1 polymer ?
#
loop_
_entity_poly.entity_id
_entity_poly.type
_entity_poly.pdbx_seq_one_letter_code
_entity_poly.pdbx_strand_id
1 'polypeptide(L)'
;MADESCLPLRRRGRPKGTVNKTTRRFNEALLTAAEQAGYHYGKDGLVSYLQYHALNNPVPFFSLLAKVLPLQVMGDAGGDVKTISRVEIVPVVAKDSVCGGQEANSP
;
A
#
# COMPACT_ATOMS: atom_id res chain seq x y z
N MET A 1 47.82 -31.06 -5.60
CA MET A 1 46.74 -31.00 -6.61
C MET A 1 45.43 -31.09 -5.85
N ALA A 2 44.84 -29.95 -5.49
CA ALA A 2 43.57 -29.90 -4.78
C ALA A 2 42.45 -29.90 -5.82
N ASP A 3 41.76 -31.03 -5.95
CA ASP A 3 40.54 -31.17 -6.73
C ASP A 3 39.39 -30.63 -5.88
N GLU A 4 39.23 -29.31 -5.92
CA GLU A 4 38.10 -28.59 -5.32
C GLU A 4 36.84 -28.92 -6.12
N SER A 5 36.27 -30.08 -5.79
CA SER A 5 34.97 -30.56 -6.27
C SER A 5 33.87 -29.58 -5.83
N CYS A 6 33.60 -28.60 -6.68
CA CYS A 6 32.53 -27.62 -6.49
C CYS A 6 31.17 -28.34 -6.56
N LEU A 7 30.53 -28.57 -5.40
CA LEU A 7 29.18 -29.13 -5.34
C LEU A 7 28.20 -28.14 -6.00
N PRO A 8 27.36 -28.57 -6.96
CA PRO A 8 26.48 -27.66 -7.67
C PRO A 8 25.42 -27.13 -6.70
N LEU A 9 25.41 -25.81 -6.51
CA LEU A 9 24.40 -25.09 -5.74
C LEU A 9 23.00 -25.25 -6.39
N ARG A 10 22.34 -26.37 -6.11
CA ARG A 10 20.88 -26.43 -6.02
C ARG A 10 20.51 -25.36 -4.96
N ARG A 11 19.71 -24.33 -5.20
CA ARG A 11 18.45 -24.29 -5.94
C ARG A 11 18.17 -22.85 -6.33
N ARG A 12 17.93 -22.59 -7.62
CA ARG A 12 17.26 -21.38 -8.08
C ARG A 12 15.90 -21.33 -7.36
N GLY A 13 15.74 -20.39 -6.42
CA GLY A 13 14.48 -20.17 -5.72
C GLY A 13 13.32 -19.91 -6.70
N ARG A 14 12.08 -20.04 -6.22
CA ARG A 14 10.89 -19.77 -7.05
C ARG A 14 11.04 -18.40 -7.72
N PRO A 15 10.91 -18.31 -9.07
CA PRO A 15 11.12 -17.05 -9.76
C PRO A 15 10.17 -15.99 -9.17
N LYS A 16 10.74 -14.83 -8.84
CA LYS A 16 9.98 -13.68 -8.31
C LYS A 16 8.87 -13.34 -9.30
N GLY A 17 7.62 -13.30 -8.82
CA GLY A 17 6.43 -13.09 -9.65
C GLY A 17 5.65 -14.36 -10.03
N THR A 18 6.10 -15.56 -9.63
CA THR A 18 5.35 -16.79 -9.90
C THR A 18 4.08 -16.87 -9.04
N VAL A 19 2.93 -16.54 -9.62
CA VAL A 19 1.62 -16.63 -8.97
C VAL A 19 1.33 -18.03 -8.43
N ASN A 20 0.66 -18.12 -7.28
CA ASN A 20 0.28 -19.39 -6.69
C ASN A 20 -0.89 -20.02 -7.46
N LYS A 21 -0.61 -21.08 -8.22
CA LYS A 21 -1.61 -21.72 -9.10
C LYS A 21 -2.84 -22.22 -8.35
N THR A 22 -2.67 -22.69 -7.10
CA THR A 22 -3.77 -23.16 -6.26
C THR A 22 -4.70 -22.01 -5.86
N THR A 23 -4.15 -20.89 -5.39
CA THR A 23 -4.91 -19.68 -5.06
C THR A 23 -5.61 -19.11 -6.29
N ARG A 24 -4.97 -19.15 -7.47
CA ARG A 24 -5.59 -18.71 -8.73
C ARG A 24 -6.83 -19.54 -9.09
N ARG A 25 -6.72 -20.86 -9.08
CA ARG A 25 -7.85 -21.77 -9.38
C ARG A 25 -9.00 -21.58 -8.39
N PHE A 26 -8.68 -21.39 -7.11
CA PHE A 26 -9.68 -21.11 -6.09
C PHE A 26 -10.39 -19.78 -6.35
N ASN A 27 -9.66 -18.72 -6.66
CA ASN A 27 -10.25 -17.41 -6.99
C ASN A 27 -11.14 -17.47 -8.25
N GLU A 28 -10.71 -18.19 -9.29
CA GLU A 28 -11.50 -18.39 -10.51
C GLU A 28 -12.81 -19.14 -10.20
N ALA A 29 -12.75 -20.22 -9.42
CA ALA A 29 -13.94 -20.96 -8.99
C ALA A 29 -14.87 -20.11 -8.12
N LEU A 30 -14.33 -19.30 -7.21
CA LEU A 30 -15.09 -18.41 -6.34
C LEU A 30 -15.83 -17.34 -7.15
N LEU A 31 -15.15 -16.71 -8.12
CA LEU A 31 -15.77 -15.70 -8.99
C LEU A 31 -16.88 -16.31 -9.86
N THR A 32 -16.64 -17.50 -10.40
CA THR A 32 -17.64 -18.23 -11.19
C THR A 32 -18.88 -18.55 -10.35
N ALA A 33 -18.68 -19.03 -9.12
CA ALA A 33 -19.79 -19.32 -8.20
C ALA A 33 -20.58 -18.05 -7.83
N ALA A 34 -19.89 -16.93 -7.60
CA ALA A 34 -20.53 -15.66 -7.31
C ALA A 34 -21.33 -15.11 -8.51
N GLU A 35 -20.83 -15.30 -9.75
CA GLU A 35 -21.55 -14.94 -10.96
C GLU A 35 -22.83 -15.77 -11.13
N GLN A 36 -22.72 -17.09 -10.95
CA GLN A 36 -23.86 -18.02 -10.95
C GLN A 36 -24.90 -17.66 -9.90
N ALA A 37 -24.47 -17.38 -8.67
CA ALA A 37 -25.35 -16.92 -7.60
C ALA A 37 -26.12 -15.66 -7.98
N GLY A 38 -25.50 -14.75 -8.74
CA GLY A 38 -26.12 -13.53 -9.20
C GLY A 38 -27.17 -13.71 -10.30
N TYR A 39 -27.01 -14.70 -11.18
CA TYR A 39 -28.04 -15.05 -12.16
C TYR A 39 -29.36 -15.54 -11.54
N HIS A 40 -29.37 -15.90 -10.24
CA HIS A 40 -30.61 -16.18 -9.51
C HIS A 40 -31.40 -14.92 -9.13
N TYR A 41 -30.73 -13.77 -9.01
CA TYR A 41 -31.34 -12.50 -8.59
C TYR A 41 -31.55 -11.52 -9.75
N GLY A 42 -30.79 -11.63 -10.83
CA GLY A 42 -30.88 -10.75 -11.99
C GLY A 42 -30.23 -11.32 -13.24
N LYS A 43 -30.10 -10.49 -14.29
CA LYS A 43 -29.56 -10.90 -15.59
C LYS A 43 -28.07 -10.63 -15.76
N ASP A 44 -27.48 -9.86 -14.86
CA ASP A 44 -26.10 -9.35 -14.98
C ASP A 44 -25.10 -10.16 -14.13
N GLY A 45 -25.45 -11.39 -13.78
CA GLY A 45 -24.59 -12.32 -13.03
C GLY A 45 -24.03 -11.68 -11.77
N LEU A 46 -22.70 -11.56 -11.70
CA LEU A 46 -21.97 -11.02 -10.54
C LEU A 46 -22.43 -9.62 -10.11
N VAL A 47 -22.84 -8.77 -11.06
CA VAL A 47 -23.34 -7.42 -10.74
C VAL A 47 -24.65 -7.52 -9.97
N SER A 48 -25.57 -8.37 -10.41
CA SER A 48 -26.85 -8.61 -9.71
C SER A 48 -26.62 -9.20 -8.32
N TYR A 49 -25.61 -10.06 -8.14
CA TYR A 49 -25.20 -10.56 -6.82
C TYR A 49 -24.75 -9.43 -5.88
N LEU A 50 -23.88 -8.56 -6.37
CA LEU A 50 -23.36 -7.43 -5.58
C LEU A 50 -24.45 -6.40 -5.27
N GLN A 51 -25.37 -6.13 -6.20
CA GLN A 51 -26.53 -5.26 -5.96
C GLN A 51 -27.44 -5.84 -4.86
N TYR A 52 -27.71 -7.14 -4.90
CA TYR A 52 -28.47 -7.82 -3.85
C TYR A 52 -27.79 -7.65 -2.48
N HIS A 53 -26.47 -7.82 -2.40
CA HIS A 53 -25.73 -7.63 -1.15
C HIS A 53 -25.66 -6.16 -0.70
N ALA A 54 -25.62 -5.20 -1.61
CA ALA A 54 -25.65 -3.78 -1.27
C ALA A 54 -26.93 -3.40 -0.50
N LEU A 55 -28.06 -4.03 -0.83
CA LEU A 55 -29.35 -3.78 -0.19
C LEU A 55 -29.59 -4.64 1.05
N ASN A 56 -29.32 -5.95 0.96
CA ASN A 56 -29.68 -6.91 2.02
C ASN A 56 -28.59 -7.07 3.09
N ASN A 57 -27.33 -6.84 2.73
CA ASN A 57 -26.19 -7.03 3.62
C ASN A 57 -25.18 -5.88 3.45
N PRO A 58 -25.54 -4.66 3.89
CA PRO A 58 -24.73 -3.47 3.63
C PRO A 58 -23.36 -3.53 4.32
N VAL A 59 -23.25 -4.14 5.51
CA VAL A 59 -21.99 -4.22 6.29
C VAL A 59 -20.84 -4.89 5.52
N PRO A 60 -20.99 -6.12 4.98
CA PRO A 60 -19.95 -6.73 4.16
C PRO A 60 -19.73 -5.97 2.84
N PHE A 61 -20.78 -5.37 2.25
CA PHE A 61 -20.64 -4.59 1.02
C PHE A 61 -19.78 -3.33 1.23
N PHE A 62 -19.97 -2.58 2.32
CA PHE A 62 -19.11 -1.46 2.69
C PHE A 62 -17.65 -1.88 2.89
N SER A 63 -17.40 -3.08 3.41
CA SER A 63 -16.05 -3.59 3.59
C SER A 63 -15.37 -3.89 2.25
N LEU A 64 -16.13 -4.30 1.22
CA LEU A 64 -15.62 -4.43 -0.14
C LEU A 64 -15.38 -3.06 -0.77
N LEU A 65 -16.31 -2.10 -0.59
CA LEU A 65 -16.13 -0.74 -1.06
C LEU A 65 -14.87 -0.11 -0.48
N ALA A 66 -14.60 -0.25 0.81
CA ALA A 66 -13.38 0.27 1.43
C ALA A 66 -12.08 -0.32 0.83
N LYS A 67 -12.13 -1.54 0.28
CA LYS A 67 -10.98 -2.17 -0.43
C LYS A 67 -10.83 -1.69 -1.87
N VAL A 68 -11.94 -1.32 -2.53
CA VAL A 68 -11.94 -0.75 -3.89
C VAL A 68 -11.57 0.74 -3.85
N LEU A 69 -11.97 1.40 -2.76
CA LEU A 69 -11.33 2.50 -2.03
C LEU A 69 -9.81 2.62 -2.22
N PRO A 70 -9.24 3.38 -3.17
CA PRO A 70 -7.80 3.63 -3.16
C PRO A 70 -7.51 4.54 -1.96
N LEU A 71 -7.08 3.95 -0.84
CA LEU A 71 -6.94 4.69 0.43
C LEU A 71 -5.68 5.55 0.51
N GLN A 72 -4.74 5.45 -0.43
CA GLN A 72 -3.49 6.19 -0.39
C GLN A 72 -3.02 6.55 -1.80
N VAL A 73 -2.55 7.79 -1.96
CA VAL A 73 -1.89 8.39 -3.13
C VAL A 73 -1.14 7.31 -3.93
N MET A 74 -1.79 6.78 -4.97
CA MET A 74 -1.10 5.98 -5.97
C MET A 74 -0.20 6.96 -6.70
N GLY A 75 1.10 6.95 -6.38
CA GLY A 75 2.10 7.45 -7.32
C GLY A 75 1.86 6.71 -8.64
N ASP A 76 1.78 7.46 -9.74
CA ASP A 76 1.50 6.92 -11.06
C ASP A 76 2.29 5.61 -11.28
N ALA A 77 1.56 4.54 -11.60
CA ALA A 77 2.09 3.22 -11.94
C ALA A 77 2.74 2.39 -10.81
N GLY A 78 2.19 2.39 -9.59
CA GLY A 78 2.45 1.32 -8.60
C GLY A 78 3.89 1.26 -8.08
N GLY A 79 4.63 2.36 -8.25
CA GLY A 79 5.93 2.58 -7.62
C GLY A 79 5.76 3.21 -6.24
N ASP A 80 6.70 2.89 -5.35
CA ASP A 80 6.85 3.42 -4.00
C ASP A 80 6.60 4.94 -3.95
N VAL A 81 5.83 5.41 -2.97
CA VAL A 81 5.52 6.84 -2.80
C VAL A 81 6.84 7.58 -2.57
N LYS A 82 7.34 8.28 -3.59
CA LYS A 82 8.58 9.08 -3.50
C LYS A 82 8.31 10.33 -2.69
N THR A 83 8.30 10.21 -1.37
CA THR A 83 8.26 11.37 -0.47
C THR A 83 9.59 12.11 -0.59
N ILE A 84 9.60 13.24 -1.32
CA ILE A 84 10.75 14.12 -1.38
C ILE A 84 10.76 14.94 -0.09
N SER A 85 11.57 14.51 0.90
CA SER A 85 11.81 15.29 2.11
C SER A 85 12.86 16.37 1.83
N ARG A 86 12.43 17.62 1.62
CA ARG A 86 13.34 18.77 1.51
C ARG A 86 13.59 19.31 2.93
N VAL A 87 14.84 19.22 3.38
CA VAL A 87 15.30 19.80 4.65
C VAL A 87 16.10 21.05 4.33
N GLU A 88 15.67 22.22 4.81
CA GLU A 88 16.44 23.45 4.78
C GLU A 88 17.00 23.72 6.18
N ILE A 89 18.33 23.77 6.27
CA ILE A 89 19.04 24.06 7.52
C ILE A 89 19.35 25.55 7.51
N VAL A 90 18.71 26.31 8.41
CA VAL A 90 18.99 27.74 8.60
C VAL A 90 19.88 27.89 9.83
N PRO A 91 21.05 28.57 9.73
CA PRO A 91 21.88 28.85 10.87
C PRO A 91 21.19 29.85 11.80
N VAL A 92 21.11 29.53 13.09
CA VAL A 92 20.66 30.47 14.12
C VAL A 92 21.82 31.43 14.39
N VAL A 93 21.68 32.67 13.96
CA VAL A 93 22.60 33.75 14.32
C VAL A 93 22.36 34.09 15.78
N ALA A 94 23.38 33.89 16.62
CA ALA A 94 23.35 34.32 18.00
C ALA A 94 23.23 35.85 18.04
N LYS A 95 22.28 36.36 18.81
CA LYS A 95 22.10 37.79 19.01
C LYS A 95 23.21 38.24 19.96
N ASP A 96 24.21 38.94 19.43
CA ASP A 96 25.25 39.57 20.24
C ASP A 96 24.56 40.49 21.27
N SER A 97 24.65 40.11 22.55
CA SER A 97 24.25 40.96 23.64
C SER A 97 25.23 42.12 23.71
N VAL A 98 24.82 43.26 23.14
CA VAL A 98 25.51 44.54 23.30
C VAL A 98 25.71 44.81 24.79
N CYS A 99 26.98 44.88 25.19
CA CYS A 99 27.42 45.52 26.42
C CYS A 99 27.06 47.01 26.34
N GLY A 100 26.05 47.43 27.11
CA GLY A 100 25.73 48.83 27.33
C GLY A 100 25.94 49.16 28.80
N GLY A 101 27.04 49.85 29.12
CA GLY A 101 27.19 50.57 30.37
C GLY A 101 26.29 51.81 30.35
N GLN A 102 25.52 52.01 31.42
CA GLN A 102 24.91 53.29 31.81
C GLN A 102 25.26 53.44 33.29
N GLU A 103 26.29 54.23 33.62
CA GLU A 103 26.25 55.69 33.79
C GLU A 103 25.50 56.07 35.06
N ALA A 104 26.31 56.53 36.02
CA ALA A 104 25.92 56.93 37.35
C ALA A 104 25.09 58.22 37.32
N ASN A 105 23.95 58.22 38.01
CA ASN A 105 23.49 59.40 38.74
C ASN A 105 22.47 59.01 39.81
N SER A 106 22.81 59.26 41.08
CA SER A 106 21.88 59.31 42.22
C SER A 106 21.95 60.72 42.82
N PRO A 107 20.83 61.25 43.34
CA PRO A 107 20.73 62.62 43.85
C PRO A 107 21.59 62.91 45.09
#